data_AF-A0A359BK01-F1
#
_entry.id   AF-A0A359BK01-F1
#
_cell.length_a   1.000
_cell.length_b   1.000
_cell.length_c   1.000
_cell.angle_alpha   90.00
_cell.angle_beta   90.00
_cell.angle_gamma   90.00
#
_symmetry.space_group_name_H-M   'P 1'
#
loop_
_entity.id
_entity.type
_entity.pdbx_description
1 polymer ?
#
loop_
_entity_poly.entity_id
_entity_poly.type
_entity_poly.pdbx_seq_one_letter_code
_entity_poly.pdbx_strand_id
1 'polypeptide(L)'
;MVSTRNKTAIKSELISYLSEIGLDIHTTTKARGHNGFFKDGRIDISKNLDDCSAIKTILHEFAHYVNSLLDSKFKNSYVLFDTDIENLKEELLCVTNFVDENSLCKNLIQERQIINKSIKELTSEIRKVYPKFSLTEEFKQFKRYAMWSNLGYLEKYDRVKLLSWFNPKTYSITNVRKDFPNIPDVFVNYLNLKSKQRKRARITRRIARLNKYYSSPTELFARFIEGVYLDKEFTKVLAPVSYEKFSELYRNDYYPELRPIFKILKVEVE
;
A
#
# COMPACT_ATOMS: atom_id res chain seq x y z
N MET A 1 24.16 -9.01 11.34
CA MET A 1 24.14 -8.88 12.82
C MET A 1 23.53 -7.53 13.18
N VAL A 2 22.42 -7.53 13.92
CA VAL A 2 21.79 -6.28 14.40
C VAL A 2 22.69 -5.64 15.47
N SER A 3 23.11 -4.40 15.24
CA SER A 3 23.96 -3.61 16.15
C SER A 3 23.47 -3.67 17.60
N THR A 4 24.36 -4.05 18.52
CA THR A 4 24.17 -4.07 19.99
C THR A 4 24.18 -2.68 20.62
N ARG A 5 24.37 -1.62 19.82
CA ARG A 5 24.28 -0.23 20.31
C ARG A 5 22.86 0.09 20.74
N ASN A 6 22.78 0.92 21.78
CA ASN A 6 21.54 1.52 22.22
C ASN A 6 20.86 2.26 21.05
N LYS A 7 19.64 1.83 20.71
CA LYS A 7 18.87 2.36 19.57
C LYS A 7 18.45 3.81 19.79
N THR A 8 18.22 4.23 21.04
CA THR A 8 17.96 5.63 21.38
C THR A 8 19.14 6.52 21.01
N ALA A 9 20.37 6.07 21.29
CA ALA A 9 21.59 6.79 20.96
C ALA A 9 21.79 6.89 19.44
N ILE A 10 21.66 5.77 18.72
CA ILE A 10 21.73 5.75 17.25
C ILE A 10 20.70 6.70 16.65
N LYS A 11 19.45 6.64 17.10
CA LYS A 11 18.38 7.51 16.62
C LYS A 11 18.72 8.99 16.82
N SER A 12 19.27 9.33 17.99
CA SER A 12 19.66 10.71 18.29
C SER A 12 20.83 11.17 17.41
N GLU A 13 21.85 10.33 17.21
CA GLU A 13 22.98 10.61 16.31
C GLU A 13 22.52 10.83 14.86
N LEU A 14 21.59 10.00 14.37
CA LEU A 14 20.99 10.18 13.05
C LEU A 14 20.25 11.52 12.94
N ILE A 15 19.39 11.84 13.91
CA ILE A 15 18.62 13.09 13.88
C ILE A 15 19.57 14.31 13.90
N SER A 16 20.60 14.28 14.74
CA SER A 16 21.60 15.36 14.79
C SER A 16 22.30 15.54 13.45
N TYR A 17 22.83 14.45 12.88
CA TYR A 17 23.51 14.53 11.58
C TYR A 17 22.58 14.98 10.45
N LEU A 18 21.34 14.48 10.40
CA LEU A 18 20.36 14.91 9.40
C LEU A 18 20.04 16.41 9.52
N SER A 19 19.98 16.92 10.75
CA SER A 19 19.80 18.36 11.00
C SER A 19 21.03 19.17 10.56
N GLU A 20 22.24 18.65 10.75
CA GLU A 20 23.49 19.28 10.31
C GLU A 20 23.59 19.43 8.78
N ILE A 21 23.09 18.44 8.03
CA ILE A 21 23.02 18.52 6.56
C ILE A 21 21.83 19.35 6.05
N GLY A 22 21.07 19.98 6.95
CA GLY A 22 20.01 20.93 6.64
C GLY A 22 18.60 20.36 6.51
N LEU A 23 18.34 19.13 6.98
CA LEU A 23 16.98 18.58 7.02
C LEU A 23 16.23 19.00 8.28
N ASP A 24 14.95 19.32 8.12
CA ASP A 24 14.03 19.57 9.23
C ASP A 24 13.42 18.24 9.71
N ILE A 25 13.74 17.82 10.94
CA ILE A 25 13.36 16.49 11.47
C ILE A 25 12.36 16.63 12.61
N HIS A 26 11.14 16.10 12.41
CA HIS A 26 10.09 16.12 13.43
C HIS A 26 9.67 14.73 13.88
N THR A 27 9.85 14.42 15.16
CA THR A 27 9.55 13.08 15.71
C THR A 27 8.30 13.01 16.59
N THR A 28 7.60 14.14 16.78
CA THR A 28 6.43 14.25 17.67
C THR A 28 5.10 14.34 16.93
N THR A 29 5.11 14.14 15.61
CA THR A 29 3.91 14.33 14.76
C THR A 29 3.07 13.07 14.65
N LYS A 30 1.89 13.19 14.03
CA LYS A 30 1.09 12.04 13.57
C LYS A 30 1.53 11.54 12.18
N ALA A 31 2.54 12.14 11.56
CA ALA A 31 3.03 11.84 10.21
C ALA A 31 1.90 11.60 9.18
N ARG A 32 0.82 12.41 9.25
CA ARG A 32 -0.38 12.30 8.40
C ARG A 32 -1.07 10.92 8.42
N GLY A 33 -0.90 10.15 9.49
CA GLY A 33 -1.42 8.79 9.63
C GLY A 33 -0.49 7.69 9.08
N HIS A 34 0.72 8.05 8.64
CA HIS A 34 1.78 7.14 8.22
C HIS A 34 2.83 6.94 9.34
N ASN A 35 3.81 6.07 9.10
CA ASN A 35 4.95 5.91 10.01
C ASN A 35 5.95 7.06 9.86
N GLY A 36 6.16 7.53 8.63
CA GLY A 36 6.92 8.74 8.32
C GLY A 36 6.57 9.27 6.93
N PHE A 37 7.13 10.43 6.59
CA PHE A 37 7.21 10.92 5.22
C PHE A 37 8.35 11.94 5.05
N PHE A 38 8.98 11.93 3.89
CA PHE A 38 9.84 13.00 3.38
C PHE A 38 9.06 13.94 2.46
N LYS A 39 9.24 15.25 2.64
CA LYS A 39 8.77 16.27 1.70
C LYS A 39 9.58 17.56 1.85
N ASP A 40 10.09 18.08 0.74
CA ASP A 40 10.69 19.42 0.62
C ASP A 40 11.75 19.72 1.72
N GLY A 41 12.69 18.80 1.94
CA GLY A 41 13.75 18.96 2.95
C GLY A 41 13.32 18.67 4.39
N ARG A 42 12.10 18.17 4.60
CA ARG A 42 11.56 17.81 5.91
C ARG A 42 11.24 16.33 6.01
N ILE A 43 11.59 15.72 7.14
CA ILE A 43 11.24 14.35 7.51
C ILE A 43 10.37 14.36 8.77
N ASP A 44 9.14 13.90 8.64
CA ASP A 44 8.25 13.66 9.78
C ASP A 44 8.26 12.18 10.14
N ILE A 45 8.43 11.87 11.42
CA ILE A 45 8.34 10.54 12.01
C ILE A 45 7.20 10.51 13.02
N SER A 46 6.41 9.45 12.98
CA SER A 46 5.29 9.24 13.90
C SER A 46 5.78 9.04 15.34
N LYS A 47 5.21 9.79 16.27
CA LYS A 47 5.56 9.74 17.70
C LYS A 47 5.30 8.39 18.38
N ASN A 48 4.53 7.51 17.73
CA ASN A 48 4.12 6.23 18.29
C ASN A 48 5.07 5.08 17.93
N LEU A 49 6.15 5.35 17.18
CA LEU A 49 7.14 4.34 16.81
C LEU A 49 8.16 4.13 17.93
N ASP A 50 8.51 2.87 18.18
CA ASP A 50 9.69 2.54 18.98
C ASP A 50 10.98 2.94 18.25
N ASP A 51 12.11 2.99 18.96
CA ASP A 51 13.38 3.46 18.39
C ASP A 51 13.87 2.62 17.20
N CYS A 52 13.65 1.31 17.21
CA CYS A 52 14.03 0.47 16.07
C CYS A 52 13.21 0.83 14.84
N SER A 53 11.88 0.92 15.00
CA SER A 53 10.97 1.29 13.91
C SER A 53 11.19 2.73 13.42
N ALA A 54 11.52 3.65 14.33
CA ALA A 54 11.86 5.02 14.00
C ALA A 54 13.14 5.10 13.16
N ILE A 55 14.20 4.36 13.51
CA ILE A 55 15.44 4.30 12.71
C ILE A 55 15.18 3.80 11.30
N LYS A 56 14.42 2.69 11.15
CA LYS A 56 14.06 2.16 9.83
C LYS A 56 13.29 3.19 9.01
N THR A 57 12.31 3.85 9.63
CA THR A 57 11.52 4.90 8.99
C THR A 57 12.38 6.08 8.57
N ILE A 58 13.26 6.58 9.45
CA ILE A 58 14.21 7.65 9.13
C ILE A 58 15.06 7.27 7.92
N LEU A 59 15.58 6.04 7.89
CA LEU A 59 16.40 5.57 6.78
C LEU A 59 15.62 5.49 5.46
N HIS A 60 14.38 5.01 5.51
CA HIS A 60 13.47 5.00 4.36
C HIS A 60 13.23 6.40 3.81
N GLU A 61 12.85 7.35 4.67
CA GLU A 61 12.59 8.74 4.27
C GLU A 61 13.86 9.45 3.81
N PHE A 62 15.00 9.13 4.40
CA PHE A 62 16.30 9.63 3.95
C PHE A 62 16.67 9.11 2.55
N ALA A 63 16.34 7.86 2.22
CA ALA A 63 16.55 7.35 0.87
C ALA A 63 15.72 8.12 -0.18
N HIS A 64 14.50 8.56 0.18
CA HIS A 64 13.73 9.48 -0.67
C HIS A 64 14.39 10.85 -0.82
N TYR A 65 15.04 11.35 0.24
CA TYR A 65 15.86 12.57 0.16
C TYR A 65 17.05 12.41 -0.79
N VAL A 66 17.84 11.33 -0.65
CA VAL A 66 18.96 11.00 -1.55
C VAL A 66 18.47 10.97 -3.00
N ASN A 67 17.35 10.31 -3.25
CA ASN A 67 16.73 10.29 -4.57
C ASN A 67 16.36 11.71 -5.06
N SER A 68 15.81 12.58 -4.21
CA SER A 68 15.47 13.95 -4.61
C SER A 68 16.68 14.78 -5.04
N LEU A 69 17.84 14.56 -4.40
CA LEU A 69 19.10 15.19 -4.80
C LEU A 69 19.58 14.67 -6.16
N LEU A 70 19.52 13.36 -6.37
CA LEU A 70 19.89 12.73 -7.64
C LEU A 70 18.97 13.15 -8.79
N ASP A 71 17.66 13.19 -8.56
CA ASP A 71 16.69 13.62 -9.57
C ASP A 71 16.88 15.10 -9.95
N SER A 72 17.17 15.97 -8.98
CA SER A 72 17.50 17.37 -9.27
C SER A 72 18.71 17.52 -10.21
N LYS A 73 19.67 16.58 -10.12
CA LYS A 73 20.91 16.58 -10.89
C LYS A 73 20.75 15.95 -12.28
N PHE A 74 19.88 14.94 -12.43
CA PHE A 74 19.84 14.09 -13.63
C PHE A 74 18.45 13.88 -14.27
N LYS A 75 17.35 14.23 -13.58
CA LYS A 75 15.94 14.20 -14.05
C LYS A 75 15.46 12.85 -14.63
N ASN A 76 15.85 11.72 -14.03
CA ASN A 76 15.47 10.40 -14.55
C ASN A 76 15.46 9.30 -13.47
N SER A 77 14.50 8.38 -13.51
CA SER A 77 14.39 7.26 -12.55
C SER A 77 15.50 6.22 -12.66
N TYR A 78 16.22 6.16 -13.79
CA TYR A 78 17.38 5.26 -14.00
C TYR A 78 18.62 5.65 -13.20
N VAL A 79 18.61 6.84 -12.62
CA VAL A 79 19.73 7.44 -11.90
C VAL A 79 20.01 6.67 -10.61
N LEU A 80 18.99 6.09 -9.97
CA LEU A 80 19.16 5.41 -8.67
C LEU A 80 20.18 4.26 -8.70
N PHE A 81 20.33 3.57 -9.82
CA PHE A 81 21.32 2.49 -9.98
C PHE A 81 22.21 2.68 -11.21
N ASP A 82 22.20 3.87 -11.82
CA ASP A 82 22.90 4.19 -13.06
C ASP A 82 22.69 3.13 -14.17
N THR A 83 21.46 2.62 -14.27
CA THR A 83 21.06 1.57 -15.22
C THR A 83 19.55 1.53 -15.38
N ASP A 84 19.06 0.76 -16.36
CA ASP A 84 17.64 0.50 -16.49
C ASP A 84 17.12 -0.29 -15.30
N ILE A 85 16.29 0.35 -14.47
CA ILE A 85 15.73 -0.24 -13.26
C ILE A 85 14.80 -1.41 -13.56
N GLU A 86 14.22 -1.50 -14.76
CA GLU A 86 13.40 -2.65 -15.14
C GLU A 86 14.24 -3.94 -15.14
N ASN A 87 15.55 -3.86 -15.38
CA ASN A 87 16.47 -5.01 -15.28
C ASN A 87 16.71 -5.46 -13.83
N LEU A 88 16.52 -4.57 -12.85
CA LEU A 88 16.74 -4.83 -11.42
C LEU A 88 15.44 -5.06 -10.65
N LYS A 89 14.29 -4.81 -11.29
CA LYS A 89 13.00 -4.69 -10.63
C LYS A 89 12.57 -5.94 -9.87
N GLU A 90 12.83 -7.13 -10.41
CA GLU A 90 12.47 -8.38 -9.77
C GLU A 90 13.25 -8.57 -8.45
N GLU A 91 14.57 -8.38 -8.49
CA GLU A 91 15.43 -8.41 -7.31
C GLU A 91 15.02 -7.38 -6.25
N LEU A 92 14.77 -6.14 -6.68
CA LEU A 92 14.35 -5.06 -5.77
C LEU A 92 12.96 -5.34 -5.15
N LEU A 93 12.06 -5.98 -5.89
CA LEU A 93 10.78 -6.44 -5.34
C LEU A 93 10.96 -7.59 -4.34
N CYS A 94 11.91 -8.51 -4.55
CA CYS A 94 12.26 -9.54 -3.59
C CYS A 94 12.73 -8.93 -2.26
N VAL A 95 13.61 -7.93 -2.31
CA VAL A 95 14.04 -7.18 -1.11
C VAL A 95 12.87 -6.44 -0.48
N THR A 96 12.02 -5.78 -1.28
CA THR A 96 10.82 -5.09 -0.77
C THR A 96 9.87 -6.03 -0.02
N ASN A 97 9.66 -7.25 -0.54
CA ASN A 97 8.84 -8.27 0.11
C ASN A 97 9.44 -8.77 1.43
N PHE A 98 10.77 -8.81 1.53
CA PHE A 98 11.49 -9.13 2.76
C PHE A 98 11.37 -8.01 3.80
N VAL A 99 11.51 -6.75 3.39
CA VAL A 99 11.49 -5.59 4.28
C VAL A 99 10.09 -5.25 4.78
N ASP A 100 9.09 -5.31 3.91
CA ASP A 100 7.69 -4.98 4.22
C ASP A 100 6.74 -6.03 3.65
N GLU A 101 6.30 -6.97 4.49
CA GLU A 101 5.37 -8.03 4.08
C GLU A 101 4.03 -7.52 3.55
N ASN A 102 3.65 -6.26 3.82
CA ASN A 102 2.41 -5.68 3.30
C ASN A 102 2.44 -5.52 1.77
N SER A 103 3.64 -5.44 1.18
CA SER A 103 3.84 -5.41 -0.27
C SER A 103 3.25 -6.64 -0.98
N LEU A 104 3.26 -7.81 -0.31
CA LEU A 104 2.69 -9.05 -0.82
C LEU A 104 1.15 -9.03 -0.88
N CYS A 105 0.50 -8.05 -0.23
CA CYS A 105 -0.96 -7.91 -0.21
C CYS A 105 -1.73 -9.19 0.23
N LYS A 106 -1.10 -10.09 1.01
CA LYS A 106 -1.64 -11.42 1.37
C LYS A 106 -3.09 -11.37 1.86
N ASN A 107 -3.36 -10.50 2.84
CA ASN A 107 -4.70 -10.35 3.44
C ASN A 107 -5.75 -9.88 2.42
N LEU A 108 -5.40 -8.94 1.54
CA LEU A 108 -6.31 -8.43 0.50
C LEU A 108 -6.58 -9.50 -0.57
N ILE A 109 -5.58 -10.30 -0.92
CA ILE A 109 -5.72 -11.39 -1.88
C ILE A 109 -6.64 -12.48 -1.31
N GLN A 110 -6.44 -12.88 -0.06
CA GLN A 110 -7.30 -13.84 0.64
C GLN A 110 -8.74 -13.34 0.75
N GLU A 111 -8.93 -12.07 1.17
CA GLU A 111 -10.27 -11.48 1.25
C GLU A 111 -10.97 -11.46 -0.13
N ARG A 112 -10.23 -11.14 -1.20
CA ARG A 112 -10.74 -11.17 -2.57
C ARG A 112 -11.16 -12.58 -2.99
N GLN A 113 -10.42 -13.62 -2.61
CA GLN A 113 -10.77 -15.02 -2.89
C GLN A 113 -12.07 -15.43 -2.19
N ILE A 114 -12.22 -15.09 -0.90
CA ILE A 114 -13.46 -15.35 -0.14
C ILE A 114 -14.65 -14.66 -0.82
N ILE A 115 -14.50 -13.41 -1.22
CA ILE A 115 -15.57 -12.67 -1.93
C ILE A 115 -15.91 -13.31 -3.28
N ASN A 116 -14.91 -13.77 -4.04
CA ASN A 116 -15.14 -14.48 -5.29
C ASN A 116 -15.93 -15.78 -5.08
N LYS A 117 -15.67 -16.51 -3.99
CA LYS A 117 -16.47 -17.69 -3.62
C LYS A 117 -17.93 -17.31 -3.34
N SER A 118 -18.18 -16.29 -2.51
CA SER A 118 -19.54 -15.82 -2.25
C SER A 118 -20.27 -15.32 -3.50
N ILE A 119 -19.56 -14.67 -4.43
CA ILE A 119 -20.14 -14.25 -5.72
C ILE A 119 -20.60 -15.48 -6.51
N LYS A 120 -19.78 -16.54 -6.58
CA LYS A 120 -20.15 -17.79 -7.28
C LYS A 120 -21.37 -18.45 -6.65
N GLU A 121 -21.40 -18.56 -5.32
CA GLU A 121 -22.52 -19.13 -4.55
C GLU A 121 -23.83 -18.37 -4.82
N LEU A 122 -23.82 -17.04 -4.66
CA LEU A 122 -25.01 -16.20 -4.92
C LEU A 122 -25.47 -16.28 -6.38
N THR A 123 -24.53 -16.36 -7.32
CA THR A 123 -24.86 -16.52 -8.75
C THR A 123 -25.57 -17.85 -9.00
N SER A 124 -25.13 -18.93 -8.35
CA SER A 124 -25.78 -20.24 -8.43
C SER A 124 -27.21 -20.18 -7.90
N GLU A 125 -27.41 -19.59 -6.72
CA GLU A 125 -28.76 -19.45 -6.13
C GLU A 125 -29.70 -18.64 -7.00
N ILE A 126 -29.23 -17.55 -7.62
CA ILE A 126 -30.06 -16.76 -8.54
C ILE A 126 -30.40 -17.56 -9.79
N ARG A 127 -29.46 -18.35 -10.32
CA ARG A 127 -29.65 -19.17 -11.52
C ARG A 127 -30.63 -20.32 -11.33
N LYS A 128 -30.84 -20.81 -10.10
CA LYS A 128 -31.91 -21.78 -9.80
C LYS A 128 -33.30 -21.23 -10.16
N VAL A 129 -33.52 -19.94 -9.95
CA VAL A 129 -34.80 -19.26 -10.25
C VAL A 129 -34.79 -18.63 -11.65
N TYR A 130 -33.65 -18.08 -12.07
CA TYR A 130 -33.46 -17.45 -13.39
C TYR A 130 -32.25 -18.06 -14.12
N PRO A 131 -32.40 -19.19 -14.83
CA PRO A 131 -31.28 -19.91 -15.44
C PRO A 131 -30.43 -19.08 -16.42
N LYS A 132 -31.05 -18.10 -17.09
CA LYS A 132 -30.40 -17.17 -18.03
C LYS A 132 -29.72 -15.98 -17.34
N PHE A 133 -29.62 -15.96 -16.01
CA PHE A 133 -28.99 -14.86 -15.28
C PHE A 133 -27.50 -14.69 -15.63
N SER A 134 -27.13 -13.47 -16.00
CA SER A 134 -25.78 -13.04 -16.32
C SER A 134 -25.26 -11.99 -15.34
N LEU A 135 -23.95 -12.04 -15.06
CA LEU A 135 -23.27 -11.09 -14.18
C LEU A 135 -22.96 -9.75 -14.85
N THR A 136 -22.81 -9.77 -16.17
CA THR A 136 -22.39 -8.62 -16.98
C THR A 136 -23.57 -7.83 -17.51
N GLU A 137 -24.70 -8.50 -17.74
CA GLU A 137 -25.89 -7.89 -18.29
C GLU A 137 -26.79 -7.30 -17.20
N GLU A 138 -27.67 -6.39 -17.63
CA GLU A 138 -28.70 -5.86 -16.76
C GLU A 138 -29.72 -6.94 -16.40
N PHE A 139 -30.03 -7.04 -15.11
CA PHE A 139 -31.02 -7.99 -14.64
C PHE A 139 -32.44 -7.39 -14.74
N LYS A 140 -33.03 -7.49 -15.93
CA LYS A 140 -34.33 -6.86 -16.28
C LYS A 140 -35.46 -7.23 -15.31
N GLN A 141 -35.46 -8.45 -14.78
CA GLN A 141 -36.46 -8.92 -13.81
C GLN A 141 -36.40 -8.12 -12.51
N PHE A 142 -35.19 -7.89 -11.99
CA PHE A 142 -35.01 -7.02 -10.81
C PHE A 142 -35.38 -5.57 -11.13
N LYS A 143 -35.02 -5.04 -12.31
CA LYS A 143 -35.40 -3.67 -12.71
C LYS A 143 -36.90 -3.45 -12.70
N ARG A 144 -37.66 -4.39 -13.27
CA ARG A 144 -39.13 -4.35 -13.27
C ARG A 144 -39.70 -4.39 -11.84
N TYR A 145 -39.17 -5.27 -10.99
CA TYR A 145 -39.59 -5.38 -9.60
C TYR A 145 -39.30 -4.10 -8.80
N ALA A 146 -38.11 -3.52 -8.98
CA ALA A 146 -37.66 -2.38 -8.19
C ALA A 146 -38.20 -1.02 -8.70
N MET A 147 -38.84 -0.96 -9.87
CA MET A 147 -39.21 0.26 -10.60
C MET A 147 -39.95 1.30 -9.74
N TRP A 148 -40.91 0.85 -8.94
CA TRP A 148 -41.77 1.72 -8.12
C TRP A 148 -41.34 1.77 -6.65
N SER A 149 -40.06 1.50 -6.38
CA SER A 149 -39.54 1.38 -5.02
C SER A 149 -38.14 1.98 -4.89
N ASN A 150 -37.79 2.36 -3.65
CA ASN A 150 -36.42 2.79 -3.33
C ASN A 150 -35.39 1.64 -3.36
N LEU A 151 -35.81 0.41 -3.66
CA LEU A 151 -34.93 -0.77 -3.71
C LEU A 151 -33.88 -0.64 -4.82
N GLY A 152 -34.21 0.05 -5.92
CA GLY A 152 -33.29 0.26 -7.04
C GLY A 152 -32.01 0.99 -6.65
N TYR A 153 -32.03 1.82 -5.60
CA TYR A 153 -30.82 2.45 -5.08
C TYR A 153 -29.82 1.44 -4.50
N LEU A 154 -30.31 0.35 -3.89
CA LEU A 154 -29.46 -0.69 -3.29
C LEU A 154 -28.74 -1.55 -4.34
N GLU A 155 -29.22 -1.53 -5.59
CA GLU A 155 -28.49 -2.13 -6.72
C GLU A 155 -27.16 -1.43 -6.95
N LYS A 156 -27.10 -0.10 -6.74
CA LYS A 156 -25.91 0.73 -6.96
C LYS A 156 -25.10 0.96 -5.68
N TYR A 157 -25.75 1.05 -4.53
CA TYR A 157 -25.12 1.44 -3.25
C TYR A 157 -25.39 0.40 -2.14
N ASP A 158 -24.43 0.20 -1.24
CA ASP A 158 -24.61 -0.70 -0.08
C ASP A 158 -25.51 -0.06 1.00
N ARG A 159 -25.51 1.27 1.06
CA ARG A 159 -26.29 2.10 1.98
C ARG A 159 -26.57 3.45 1.31
N VAL A 160 -27.80 3.94 1.42
CA VAL A 160 -28.22 5.24 0.88
C VAL A 160 -29.10 5.96 1.89
N LYS A 161 -28.86 7.26 2.07
CA LYS A 161 -29.73 8.16 2.83
C LYS A 161 -30.50 9.00 1.84
N LEU A 162 -31.82 8.83 1.77
CA LEU A 162 -32.70 9.66 0.96
C LEU A 162 -33.18 10.83 1.82
N LEU A 163 -32.83 12.04 1.38
CA LEU A 163 -33.28 13.27 2.00
C LEU A 163 -34.68 13.57 1.47
N SER A 164 -35.67 13.42 2.35
CA SER A 164 -37.03 13.95 2.15
C SER A 164 -37.20 15.16 3.05
N TRP A 165 -38.00 16.14 2.59
CA TRP A 165 -38.20 17.42 3.26
C TRP A 165 -38.65 17.29 4.72
N PHE A 166 -39.32 16.19 5.07
CA PHE A 166 -39.88 16.00 6.41
C PHE A 166 -39.29 14.82 7.19
N ASN A 167 -38.72 13.80 6.52
CA ASN A 167 -38.15 12.63 7.21
C ASN A 167 -37.09 11.92 6.37
N PRO A 168 -35.79 12.12 6.63
CA PRO A 168 -34.74 11.41 5.92
C PRO A 168 -34.75 9.91 6.26
N LYS A 169 -34.86 9.07 5.23
CA LYS A 169 -34.88 7.61 5.39
C LYS A 169 -33.59 6.99 4.88
N THR A 170 -33.04 6.05 5.64
CA THR A 170 -31.83 5.31 5.26
C THR A 170 -32.20 3.89 4.87
N TYR A 171 -31.72 3.44 3.71
CA TYR A 171 -31.84 2.06 3.25
C TYR A 171 -30.45 1.43 3.22
N SER A 172 -30.33 0.14 3.57
CA SER A 172 -29.09 -0.61 3.45
C SER A 172 -29.35 -2.07 3.06
N ILE A 173 -28.34 -2.68 2.45
CA ILE A 173 -28.39 -4.12 2.09
C ILE A 173 -28.54 -4.99 3.34
N THR A 174 -27.93 -4.60 4.45
CA THR A 174 -28.04 -5.33 5.74
C THR A 174 -29.46 -5.35 6.30
N ASN A 175 -30.25 -4.32 6.02
CA ASN A 175 -31.62 -4.17 6.55
C ASN A 175 -32.68 -4.40 5.47
N VAL A 176 -32.30 -4.90 4.29
CA VAL A 176 -33.19 -4.95 3.12
C VAL A 176 -34.52 -5.65 3.41
N ARG A 177 -34.52 -6.74 4.19
CA ARG A 177 -35.75 -7.46 4.57
C ARG A 177 -36.63 -6.68 5.53
N LYS A 178 -36.03 -5.86 6.39
CA LYS A 178 -36.78 -4.98 7.29
C LYS A 178 -37.43 -3.84 6.51
N ASP A 179 -36.69 -3.26 5.57
CA ASP A 179 -37.16 -2.12 4.78
C ASP A 179 -38.12 -2.52 3.65
N PHE A 180 -38.02 -3.77 3.17
CA PHE A 180 -38.84 -4.36 2.11
C PHE A 180 -39.28 -5.78 2.52
N PRO A 181 -40.31 -5.93 3.37
CA PRO A 181 -40.70 -7.22 3.95
C PRO A 181 -41.07 -8.29 2.91
N ASN A 182 -41.67 -7.87 1.80
CA ASN A 182 -42.16 -8.77 0.74
C ASN A 182 -41.11 -9.01 -0.37
N ILE A 183 -39.84 -8.73 -0.11
CA ILE A 183 -38.78 -8.93 -1.11
C ILE A 183 -38.53 -10.44 -1.34
N PRO A 184 -38.60 -10.93 -2.59
CA PRO A 184 -38.20 -12.30 -2.92
C PRO A 184 -36.72 -12.57 -2.59
N ASP A 185 -36.41 -13.77 -2.11
CA ASP A 185 -35.05 -14.19 -1.75
C ASP A 185 -34.07 -14.05 -2.91
N VAL A 186 -34.51 -14.32 -4.14
CA VAL A 186 -33.69 -14.15 -5.34
C VAL A 186 -33.22 -12.70 -5.54
N PHE A 187 -34.03 -11.71 -5.17
CA PHE A 187 -33.65 -10.29 -5.26
C PHE A 187 -32.80 -9.84 -4.08
N VAL A 188 -32.99 -10.42 -2.89
CA VAL A 188 -32.03 -10.25 -1.77
C VAL A 188 -30.65 -10.80 -2.16
N ASN A 189 -30.60 -11.99 -2.74
CA ASN A 189 -29.37 -12.61 -3.24
C ASN A 189 -28.71 -11.76 -4.32
N TYR A 190 -29.50 -11.20 -5.24
CA TYR A 190 -29.01 -10.29 -6.27
C TYR A 190 -28.39 -9.00 -5.69
N LEU A 191 -29.03 -8.38 -4.70
CA LEU A 191 -28.49 -7.18 -4.03
C LEU A 191 -27.20 -7.50 -3.26
N ASN A 192 -27.17 -8.62 -2.54
CA ASN A 192 -25.95 -9.11 -1.89
C ASN A 192 -24.83 -9.37 -2.91
N LEU A 193 -25.15 -9.95 -4.06
CA LEU A 193 -24.21 -10.17 -5.15
C LEU A 193 -23.61 -8.84 -5.64
N LYS A 194 -24.43 -7.82 -5.88
CA LYS A 194 -23.95 -6.47 -6.26
C LYS A 194 -23.07 -5.84 -5.19
N SER A 195 -23.42 -6.00 -3.91
CA SER A 195 -22.56 -5.57 -2.80
C SER A 195 -21.18 -6.22 -2.82
N LYS A 196 -21.14 -7.55 -2.98
CA LYS A 196 -19.89 -8.32 -3.05
C LYS A 196 -19.06 -7.95 -4.28
N GLN A 197 -19.68 -7.71 -5.44
CA GLN A 197 -19.00 -7.21 -6.64
C GLN A 197 -18.34 -5.84 -6.41
N ARG A 198 -19.04 -4.90 -5.75
CA ARG A 198 -18.45 -3.60 -5.36
C ARG A 198 -17.30 -3.77 -4.38
N LYS A 199 -17.45 -4.61 -3.35
CA LYS A 199 -16.38 -4.90 -2.39
C LYS A 199 -15.15 -5.49 -3.09
N ARG A 200 -15.34 -6.46 -3.99
CA ARG A 200 -14.27 -7.00 -4.84
C ARG A 200 -13.56 -5.90 -5.63
N ALA A 201 -14.31 -5.00 -6.28
CA ALA A 201 -13.73 -3.90 -7.06
C ALA A 201 -12.94 -2.90 -6.19
N ARG A 202 -13.39 -2.64 -4.95
CA ARG A 202 -12.63 -1.83 -3.97
C ARG A 202 -11.30 -2.50 -3.61
N ILE A 203 -11.31 -3.79 -3.31
CA ILE A 203 -10.10 -4.56 -2.98
C ILE A 203 -9.14 -4.62 -4.15
N THR A 204 -9.61 -4.93 -5.36
CA THR A 204 -8.77 -4.95 -6.57
C THR A 204 -8.09 -3.61 -6.81
N ARG A 205 -8.82 -2.49 -6.67
CA ARG A 205 -8.23 -1.15 -6.78
C ARG A 205 -7.19 -0.86 -5.70
N ARG A 206 -7.41 -1.34 -4.48
CA ARG A 206 -6.46 -1.20 -3.38
C ARG A 206 -5.16 -1.98 -3.66
N ILE A 207 -5.27 -3.23 -4.11
CA ILE A 207 -4.10 -4.04 -4.52
C ILE A 207 -3.34 -3.34 -5.64
N ALA A 208 -4.03 -2.87 -6.69
CA ALA A 208 -3.39 -2.18 -7.80
C ALA A 208 -2.65 -0.91 -7.36
N ARG A 209 -3.24 -0.13 -6.43
CA ARG A 209 -2.59 1.04 -5.85
C ARG A 209 -1.33 0.68 -5.07
N LEU A 210 -1.39 -0.35 -4.23
CA LEU A 210 -0.23 -0.82 -3.46
C LEU A 210 0.86 -1.34 -4.38
N ASN A 211 0.52 -2.17 -5.37
CA ASN A 211 1.48 -2.67 -6.35
C ASN A 211 2.15 -1.51 -7.11
N LYS A 212 1.41 -0.47 -7.48
CA LYS A 212 1.99 0.72 -8.13
C LYS A 212 2.95 1.48 -7.20
N TYR A 213 2.60 1.57 -5.92
CA TYR A 213 3.45 2.22 -4.92
C TYR A 213 4.76 1.45 -4.70
N TYR A 214 4.67 0.17 -4.36
CA TYR A 214 5.83 -0.69 -4.09
C TYR A 214 6.70 -0.97 -5.33
N SER A 215 6.16 -0.83 -6.55
CA SER A 215 6.95 -0.97 -7.79
C SER A 215 7.50 0.36 -8.31
N SER A 216 7.30 1.47 -7.61
CA SER A 216 7.89 2.75 -8.02
C SER A 216 9.41 2.74 -7.76
N PRO A 217 10.23 3.27 -8.69
CA PRO A 217 11.69 3.25 -8.56
C PRO A 217 12.24 3.79 -7.24
N THR A 218 11.66 4.89 -6.75
CA THR A 218 12.08 5.57 -5.52
C THR A 218 11.75 4.73 -4.27
N GLU A 219 10.58 4.08 -4.28
CA GLU A 219 10.19 3.14 -3.22
C GLU A 219 11.06 1.88 -3.23
N LEU A 220 11.34 1.33 -4.41
CA LEU A 220 12.22 0.16 -4.54
C LEU A 220 13.62 0.46 -3.99
N PHE A 221 14.18 1.64 -4.28
CA PHE A 221 15.46 2.06 -3.72
C PHE A 221 15.38 2.27 -2.20
N ALA A 222 14.36 2.95 -1.70
CA ALA A 222 14.20 3.16 -0.26
C ALA A 222 14.09 1.82 0.50
N ARG A 223 13.35 0.86 -0.04
CA ARG A 223 13.23 -0.50 0.50
C ARG A 223 14.53 -1.28 0.38
N PHE A 224 15.28 -1.10 -0.70
CA PHE A 224 16.59 -1.69 -0.85
C PHE A 224 17.55 -1.20 0.25
N ILE A 225 17.61 0.11 0.51
CA ILE A 225 18.44 0.69 1.58
C ILE A 225 18.03 0.18 2.96
N GLU A 226 16.71 0.08 3.24
CA GLU A 226 16.22 -0.58 4.45
C GLU A 226 16.71 -2.03 4.54
N GLY A 227 16.63 -2.78 3.45
CA GLY A 227 17.10 -4.17 3.37
C GLY A 227 18.58 -4.30 3.74
N VAL A 228 19.44 -3.47 3.15
CA VAL A 228 20.88 -3.43 3.43
C VAL A 228 21.15 -3.17 4.91
N TYR A 229 20.40 -2.28 5.55
CA TYR A 229 20.52 -2.01 6.99
C TYR A 229 20.02 -3.18 7.86
N LEU A 230 18.90 -3.81 7.48
CA LEU A 230 18.29 -4.89 8.25
C LEU A 230 19.12 -6.17 8.20
N ASP A 231 19.46 -6.60 7.00
CA ASP A 231 20.25 -7.78 6.73
C ASP A 231 20.93 -7.66 5.36
N LYS A 232 22.16 -7.14 5.38
CA LYS A 232 23.02 -6.97 4.20
C LYS A 232 23.22 -8.28 3.44
N GLU A 233 23.54 -9.36 4.16
CA GLU A 233 23.84 -10.66 3.54
C GLU A 233 22.61 -11.24 2.86
N PHE A 234 21.46 -11.19 3.55
CA PHE A 234 20.22 -11.65 2.95
C PHE A 234 19.77 -10.77 1.78
N THR A 235 19.97 -9.46 1.86
CA THR A 235 19.71 -8.54 0.75
C THR A 235 20.58 -8.86 -0.47
N LYS A 236 21.86 -9.17 -0.26
CA LYS A 236 22.78 -9.61 -1.32
C LYS A 236 22.34 -10.93 -1.95
N VAL A 237 21.77 -11.85 -1.18
CA VAL A 237 21.20 -13.10 -1.69
C VAL A 237 19.93 -12.86 -2.52
N LEU A 238 19.05 -11.96 -2.07
CA LEU A 238 17.80 -11.66 -2.77
C LEU A 238 17.98 -10.80 -4.03
N ALA A 239 19.01 -9.96 -4.03
CA ALA A 239 19.25 -8.97 -5.07
C ALA A 239 20.74 -8.84 -5.43
N PRO A 240 21.40 -9.92 -5.90
CA PRO A 240 22.84 -9.93 -6.12
C PRO A 240 23.30 -8.88 -7.13
N VAL A 241 22.59 -8.72 -8.26
CA VAL A 241 22.98 -7.77 -9.30
C VAL A 241 22.75 -6.33 -8.82
N SER A 242 21.60 -6.07 -8.20
CA SER A 242 21.26 -4.76 -7.64
C SER A 242 22.23 -4.36 -6.53
N TYR A 243 22.63 -5.32 -5.70
CA TYR A 243 23.59 -5.11 -4.63
C TYR A 243 24.98 -4.81 -5.16
N GLU A 244 25.49 -5.58 -6.13
CA GLU A 244 26.78 -5.32 -6.77
C GLU A 244 26.81 -3.92 -7.40
N LYS A 245 25.76 -3.55 -8.13
CA LYS A 245 25.64 -2.21 -8.73
C LYS A 245 25.57 -1.11 -7.68
N PHE A 246 24.80 -1.31 -6.63
CA PHE A 246 24.74 -0.39 -5.49
C PHE A 246 26.12 -0.21 -4.85
N SER A 247 26.84 -1.31 -4.58
CA SER A 247 28.18 -1.32 -4.01
C SER A 247 29.20 -0.56 -4.86
N GLU A 248 29.19 -0.75 -6.18
CA GLU A 248 30.01 0.01 -7.12
C GLU A 248 29.76 1.52 -7.01
N LEU A 249 28.50 1.93 -7.11
CA LEU A 249 28.09 3.34 -7.06
C LEU A 249 28.36 3.95 -5.68
N TYR A 250 28.10 3.21 -4.61
CA TYR A 250 28.39 3.62 -3.24
C TYR A 250 29.88 3.88 -3.05
N ARG A 251 30.76 3.00 -3.56
CA ARG A 251 32.22 3.20 -3.52
C ARG A 251 32.70 4.40 -4.32
N ASN A 252 31.98 4.78 -5.36
CA ASN A 252 32.26 5.97 -6.17
C ASN A 252 31.59 7.25 -5.63
N ASP A 253 31.05 7.21 -4.40
CA ASP A 253 30.39 8.35 -3.74
C ASP A 253 29.18 8.89 -4.52
N TYR A 254 28.49 7.99 -5.22
CA TYR A 254 27.36 8.35 -6.07
C TYR A 254 26.14 8.84 -5.28
N TYR A 255 25.91 8.29 -4.09
CA TYR A 255 24.75 8.57 -3.23
C TYR A 255 25.10 9.64 -2.18
N PRO A 256 24.64 10.90 -2.33
CA PRO A 256 25.00 11.97 -1.41
C PRO A 256 24.61 11.65 0.03
N GLU A 257 25.47 11.97 0.98
CA GLU A 257 25.23 11.83 2.44
C GLU A 257 24.90 10.40 2.92
N LEU A 258 24.97 9.37 2.07
CA LEU A 258 24.63 8.00 2.45
C LEU A 258 25.74 7.34 3.30
N ARG A 259 27.02 7.64 3.02
CA ARG A 259 28.14 7.04 3.76
C ARG A 259 28.15 7.40 5.25
N PRO A 260 27.98 8.67 5.65
CA PRO A 260 27.96 9.01 7.08
C PRO A 260 26.78 8.36 7.81
N ILE A 261 25.61 8.23 7.17
CA ILE A 261 24.47 7.48 7.71
C ILE A 261 24.84 6.02 7.96
N PHE A 262 25.43 5.34 6.97
CA PHE A 262 25.86 3.95 7.13
C PHE A 262 26.95 3.78 8.18
N LYS A 263 27.85 4.76 8.33
CA LYS A 263 28.84 4.79 9.41
C LYS A 263 28.18 4.88 10.80
N ILE A 264 27.19 5.75 11.00
CA ILE A 264 26.42 5.86 12.25
C ILE A 264 25.72 4.53 12.56
N LEU A 265 25.14 3.91 11.53
CA LEU A 265 24.42 2.64 11.62
C LEU A 265 25.34 1.41 11.76
N LYS A 266 26.64 1.56 11.53
CA LYS A 266 27.63 0.47 11.42
C LYS A 266 27.28 -0.55 10.33
N VAL A 267 26.87 -0.04 9.17
CA VAL A 267 26.64 -0.83 7.96
C VAL A 267 27.89 -0.74 7.09
N GLU A 268 28.52 -1.88 6.84
CA GLU A 268 29.71 -1.99 5.99
C GLU A 268 29.30 -2.53 4.62
N VAL A 269 29.40 -1.68 3.60
CA VAL A 269 29.16 -2.02 2.20
C VAL A 269 30.51 -2.27 1.55
N GLU A 270 30.66 -3.46 0.97
CA GLU A 270 31.83 -3.92 0.21
C GLU A 270 31.91 -3.29 -1.19
#